data_AF-A0A819TA59-F1
#
_entry.id   AF-A0A819TA59-F1
#
_cell.length_a   1.000
_cell.length_b   1.000
_cell.length_c   1.000
_cell.angle_alpha   90.00
_cell.angle_beta   90.00
_cell.angle_gamma   90.00
#
_symmetry.space_group_name_H-M   'P 1'
#
loop_
_entity.id
_entity.type
_entity.pdbx_description
1 polymer ?
#
loop_
_entity_poly.entity_id
_entity_poly.type
_entity_poly.pdbx_seq_one_letter_code
_entity_poly.pdbx_strand_id
1 'polypeptide(L)'
;MENNAFFIATRQTITYNQTQSICPTALADKSFCNDQNKTLCKTDEPTSSTFGFFTGNCVPSKENETIKVCEMNGWCPEELSDSIDYKINENDLRKFTVFLKTM
;
A
#
# COMPACT_ATOMS: atom_id res chain seq x y z
N MET A 1 -22.21 7.19 9.02
CA MET A 1 -22.30 8.60 9.45
C MET A 1 -21.50 8.72 10.74
N GLU A 2 -20.57 9.67 10.80
CA GLU A 2 -19.83 9.94 12.04
C GLU A 2 -20.72 10.67 13.04
N ASN A 3 -20.66 10.27 14.32
CA ASN A 3 -21.33 10.94 15.43
C ASN A 3 -20.25 11.35 16.45
N ASN A 4 -20.24 12.62 16.84
CA ASN A 4 -19.27 13.17 17.82
C ASN A 4 -17.79 12.96 17.45
N ALA A 5 -17.49 12.83 16.16
CA ALA A 5 -16.14 12.68 15.64
C ALA A 5 -15.98 13.51 14.36
N PHE A 6 -14.74 13.93 14.10
CA PHE A 6 -14.31 14.48 12.82
C PHE A 6 -12.83 14.11 12.62
N PHE A 7 -12.38 14.04 11.37
CA PHE A 7 -11.00 13.71 11.01
C PHE A 7 -10.35 14.86 10.25
N ILE A 8 -9.10 15.16 10.57
CA ILE A 8 -8.23 16.08 9.81
C ILE A 8 -7.04 15.28 9.29
N ALA A 9 -6.95 15.14 7.96
CA ALA A 9 -5.80 14.53 7.31
C ALA A 9 -4.59 15.47 7.38
N THR A 10 -3.49 15.03 7.99
CA THR A 10 -2.28 15.85 8.19
C THR A 10 -1.06 15.36 7.40
N ARG A 11 -1.10 14.10 6.95
CA ARG A 11 -0.10 13.45 6.11
C ARG A 11 -0.83 12.51 5.15
N GLN A 12 -0.36 12.44 3.91
CA GLN A 12 -0.91 11.62 2.85
C GLN A 12 0.21 10.94 2.06
N THR A 13 -0.06 9.70 1.70
CA THR A 13 0.67 8.87 0.75
C THR A 13 -0.33 8.54 -0.35
N ILE A 14 0.01 8.81 -1.60
CA ILE A 14 -0.91 8.80 -2.73
C ILE A 14 -0.32 7.95 -3.84
N THR A 15 -0.99 6.83 -4.15
CA THR A 15 -0.67 5.98 -5.29
C THR A 15 -1.63 6.27 -6.43
N TYR A 16 -1.18 7.05 -7.42
CA TYR A 16 -2.01 7.45 -8.55
C TYR A 16 -2.25 6.32 -9.55
N ASN A 17 -3.35 6.42 -10.29
CA ASN A 17 -3.68 5.55 -11.43
C ASN A 17 -3.75 4.06 -11.08
N GLN A 18 -4.18 3.74 -9.85
CA GLN A 18 -4.42 2.35 -9.48
C GLN A 18 -5.55 1.76 -10.31
N THR A 19 -5.29 0.58 -10.86
CA THR A 19 -6.27 -0.24 -11.59
C THR A 19 -6.18 -1.67 -11.08
N GLN A 20 -7.31 -2.39 -11.09
CA GLN A 20 -7.28 -3.81 -10.81
C GLN A 20 -6.57 -4.53 -11.95
N SER A 21 -5.36 -5.00 -11.69
CA SER A 21 -4.52 -5.65 -12.68
C SER A 21 -3.46 -6.50 -12.00
N ILE A 22 -2.57 -7.10 -12.80
CA ILE A 22 -1.50 -7.97 -12.31
C ILE A 22 -0.20 -7.16 -12.23
N CYS A 23 0.45 -7.19 -11.06
CA CYS A 23 1.74 -6.54 -10.86
C CYS A 23 2.63 -7.29 -9.85
N PRO A 24 3.97 -7.07 -9.89
CA PRO A 24 4.88 -7.51 -8.84
C PRO A 24 4.54 -6.83 -7.51
N THR A 25 4.67 -7.56 -6.40
CA THR A 25 4.52 -6.93 -5.07
C THR A 25 5.65 -5.96 -4.74
N ALA A 26 5.44 -5.05 -3.80
CA ALA A 26 6.45 -4.17 -3.26
C ALA A 26 7.49 -4.96 -2.45
N LEU A 27 8.71 -4.43 -2.36
CA LEU A 27 9.78 -5.05 -1.57
C LEU A 27 9.46 -5.05 -0.06
N ALA A 28 8.69 -4.05 0.39
CA ALA A 28 8.28 -3.88 1.78
C ALA A 28 7.45 -5.07 2.31
N ASP A 29 6.74 -5.78 1.44
CA ASP A 29 5.81 -6.86 1.83
C ASP A 29 6.50 -8.18 2.10
N LYS A 30 7.82 -8.21 1.93
CA LYS A 30 8.68 -9.39 2.18
C LYS A 30 8.22 -10.65 1.43
N SER A 31 7.48 -10.47 0.34
CA SER A 31 7.00 -11.54 -0.55
C SER A 31 8.09 -11.98 -1.52
N PHE A 32 9.32 -12.14 -1.00
CA PHE A 32 10.48 -12.54 -1.77
C PHE A 32 10.36 -13.98 -2.23
N CYS A 33 10.77 -14.24 -3.45
CA CYS A 33 10.77 -15.57 -4.02
C CYS A 33 12.02 -15.78 -4.87
N ASN A 34 12.27 -17.03 -5.24
CA ASN A 34 13.24 -17.37 -6.26
C ASN A 34 12.69 -18.50 -7.13
N ASP A 35 13.37 -18.82 -8.23
CA ASP A 35 12.85 -19.80 -9.18
C ASP A 35 12.74 -21.23 -8.58
N GLN A 36 13.49 -21.52 -7.51
CA GLN A 36 13.49 -22.80 -6.81
C GLN A 36 12.44 -22.88 -5.69
N ASN A 37 12.06 -21.74 -5.11
CA ASN A 37 11.11 -21.64 -4.00
C ASN A 37 10.04 -20.58 -4.31
N LYS A 38 8.94 -21.06 -4.88
CA LYS A 38 7.73 -20.27 -5.20
C LYS A 38 6.56 -20.60 -4.28
N THR A 39 6.78 -21.35 -3.20
CA THR A 39 5.70 -21.82 -2.32
C THR A 39 4.91 -20.66 -1.73
N LEU A 40 5.59 -19.56 -1.40
CA LEU A 40 4.97 -18.32 -0.93
C LEU A 40 4.01 -17.71 -1.94
N CYS A 41 4.29 -17.81 -3.24
CA CYS A 41 3.47 -17.20 -4.29
C CYS A 41 2.26 -18.05 -4.68
N LYS A 42 2.08 -19.24 -4.12
CA LYS A 42 0.99 -20.17 -4.45
C LYS A 42 -0.16 -20.15 -3.45
N THR A 43 -0.15 -19.21 -2.51
CA THR A 43 -1.20 -19.10 -1.51
C THR A 43 -2.46 -18.54 -2.18
N ASP A 44 -3.52 -19.35 -2.19
CA ASP A 44 -4.84 -18.99 -2.74
C ASP A 44 -5.59 -18.01 -1.81
N GLU A 45 -5.09 -17.80 -0.60
CA GLU A 45 -5.61 -16.86 0.39
C GLU A 45 -4.68 -15.65 0.56
N PRO A 46 -5.22 -14.43 0.64
CA PRO A 46 -4.42 -13.27 0.96
C PRO A 46 -3.99 -13.40 2.43
N THR A 47 -2.69 -13.36 2.70
CA THR A 47 -2.23 -13.20 4.07
C THR A 47 -2.52 -11.77 4.52
N SER A 48 -2.52 -11.51 5.83
CA SER A 48 -2.70 -10.15 6.36
C SER A 48 -1.64 -9.15 5.86
N SER A 49 -0.57 -9.63 5.23
CA SER A 49 0.53 -8.87 4.66
C SER A 49 0.47 -8.70 3.14
N THR A 50 -0.53 -9.25 2.44
CA THR A 50 -0.63 -9.16 0.98
C THR A 50 -1.75 -8.22 0.56
N PHE A 51 -1.46 -7.27 -0.32
CA PHE A 51 -2.44 -6.31 -0.87
C PHE A 51 -3.26 -6.86 -2.05
N GLY A 52 -3.13 -8.16 -2.34
CA GLY A 52 -3.80 -8.86 -3.42
C GLY A 52 -3.65 -10.38 -3.31
N PHE A 53 -4.13 -11.09 -4.33
CA PHE A 53 -4.01 -12.55 -4.42
C PHE A 53 -2.81 -12.92 -5.29
N PHE A 54 -1.98 -13.85 -4.83
CA PHE A 54 -0.85 -14.28 -5.64
C PHE A 54 -1.28 -15.12 -6.84
N THR A 55 -0.57 -14.95 -7.96
CA THR A 55 -0.84 -15.69 -9.21
C THR A 55 -0.07 -17.01 -9.30
N GLY A 56 0.82 -17.31 -8.34
CA GLY A 56 1.78 -18.41 -8.44
C GLY A 56 3.14 -18.02 -9.05
N ASN A 57 3.22 -16.84 -9.68
CA ASN A 57 4.42 -16.42 -10.40
C ASN A 57 5.42 -15.68 -9.49
N CYS A 58 6.70 -15.82 -9.85
CA CYS A 58 7.82 -15.15 -9.21
C CYS A 58 8.52 -14.30 -10.27
N VAL A 59 8.41 -12.98 -10.15
CA VAL A 59 8.78 -12.01 -11.18
C VAL A 59 9.79 -10.99 -10.62
N PRO A 60 10.60 -10.33 -11.46
CA PRO A 60 11.46 -9.24 -11.00
C PRO A 60 10.62 -8.13 -10.35
N SER A 61 11.11 -7.59 -9.23
CA SER A 61 10.45 -6.47 -8.55
C SER A 61 10.55 -5.18 -9.39
N LYS A 62 9.59 -4.27 -9.21
CA LYS A 62 9.64 -2.96 -9.88
C LYS A 62 10.71 -2.02 -9.31
N GLU A 63 11.04 -2.16 -8.03
CA GLU A 63 12.00 -1.28 -7.34
C GLU A 63 13.45 -1.71 -7.58
N ASN A 64 13.70 -3.02 -7.73
CA ASN A 64 15.02 -3.58 -7.99
C ASN A 64 14.91 -4.90 -8.78
N GLU A 65 15.27 -4.88 -10.06
CA GLU A 65 15.16 -6.03 -10.96
C GLU A 65 16.04 -7.24 -10.57
N THR A 66 17.05 -7.04 -9.70
CA THR A 66 17.88 -8.14 -9.18
C THR A 66 17.17 -8.95 -8.10
N ILE A 67 16.09 -8.42 -7.52
CA ILE A 67 15.27 -9.07 -6.49
C ILE A 67 13.98 -9.54 -7.16
N LYS A 68 13.60 -10.79 -6.88
CA LYS A 68 12.33 -11.36 -7.33
C LYS A 68 11.31 -11.39 -6.19
N VAL A 69 10.06 -11.14 -6.56
CA VAL A 69 8.91 -11.06 -5.67
C VAL A 69 7.73 -11.82 -6.28
N CYS A 70 6.77 -12.19 -5.44
CA CYS A 70 5.54 -12.79 -5.94
C CYS A 70 4.77 -11.80 -6.81
N GLU A 71 4.17 -12.31 -7.88
CA GLU A 71 3.21 -11.56 -8.67
C GLU A 71 1.82 -11.69 -8.02
N MET A 72 1.09 -10.57 -7.97
CA MET A 72 -0.26 -10.53 -7.42
C MET A 72 -1.26 -9.92 -8.40
N ASN A 73 -2.52 -10.31 -8.24
CA ASN A 73 -3.68 -9.60 -8.77
C ASN A 73 -4.28 -8.74 -7.66
N GLY A 74 -4.30 -7.43 -7.87
CA GLY A 74 -4.72 -6.45 -6.88
C GLY A 74 -4.82 -5.05 -7.47
N TRP A 75 -4.82 -4.03 -6.61
CA TRP A 75 -4.76 -2.64 -7.06
C TRP A 75 -3.30 -2.27 -7.38
N CYS A 76 -3.04 -2.04 -8.67
CA CYS A 76 -1.70 -1.80 -9.19
C CYS A 76 -1.58 -0.39 -9.82
N PRO A 77 -0.45 0.33 -9.64
CA PRO A 77 0.71 -0.09 -8.86
C PRO A 77 0.40 -0.18 -7.37
N GLU A 78 1.06 -1.10 -6.67
CA GLU A 78 0.90 -1.26 -5.22
C GLU A 78 1.38 -0.01 -4.48
N GLU A 79 0.76 0.27 -3.33
CA GLU A 79 1.15 1.39 -2.49
C GLU A 79 2.50 1.12 -1.82
N LEU A 80 3.45 2.04 -1.99
CA LEU A 80 4.76 1.96 -1.35
C LEU A 80 4.73 2.65 0.02
N SER A 81 4.90 1.87 1.09
CA SER A 81 4.73 2.31 2.49
C SER A 81 5.56 3.52 2.90
N ASP A 82 6.69 3.76 2.24
CA ASP A 82 7.69 4.75 2.66
C ASP A 82 7.59 6.08 1.89
N SER A 83 6.65 6.19 0.95
CA SER A 83 6.44 7.42 0.20
C SER A 83 5.60 8.42 1.01
N ILE A 84 6.06 9.68 1.12
CA ILE A 84 5.27 10.80 1.66
C ILE A 84 5.10 11.81 0.55
N ASP A 85 3.90 11.87 -0.02
CA ASP A 85 3.59 12.85 -1.05
C ASP A 85 3.22 14.21 -0.46
N TYR A 86 2.52 14.18 0.67
CA TYR A 86 2.09 15.40 1.34
C TYR A 86 2.15 15.27 2.86
N LYS A 87 2.68 16.30 3.51
CA LYS A 87 2.62 16.47 4.95
C LYS A 87 2.45 17.95 5.22
N ILE A 88 1.36 18.31 5.89
CA ILE A 88 1.20 19.71 6.32
C ILE A 88 2.18 19.99 7.46
N ASN A 89 2.88 21.11 7.34
CA ASN A 89 3.89 21.53 8.30
C ASN A 89 3.22 21.90 9.64
N GLU A 90 3.99 21.84 10.73
CA GLU A 90 3.46 22.08 12.07
C GLU A 90 2.90 23.49 12.26
N ASN A 91 3.44 24.49 11.56
CA ASN A 91 2.99 25.87 11.67
C ASN A 91 1.61 26.07 11.04
N ASP A 92 1.32 25.37 9.94
CA ASP A 92 0.04 25.40 9.25
C ASP A 92 -0.99 24.52 9.98
N LEU A 93 -0.56 23.42 10.61
CA LEU A 93 -1.43 22.63 11.49
C LEU A 93 -2.04 23.47 12.62
N ARG A 94 -1.25 24.41 13.19
CA ARG A 94 -1.71 25.28 14.28
C ARG A 94 -2.74 26.33 13.83
N LYS A 95 -2.95 26.52 12.53
CA LYS A 95 -3.91 27.48 11.98
C LYS A 95 -5.32 26.90 11.83
N PHE A 96 -5.48 25.58 11.94
CA PHE A 96 -6.81 24.95 11.91
C PHE A 96 -7.61 25.33 13.16
N THR A 97 -8.90 25.59 12.98
CA THR A 97 -9.85 25.84 14.06
C THR A 97 -11.07 24.95 13.88
N VAL A 98 -11.64 24.48 14.99
CA VAL A 98 -12.83 23.62 14.99
C VAL A 98 -13.84 24.22 15.94
N PHE A 99 -15.06 24.43 15.44
CA PHE A 99 -16.19 24.84 16.27
C PHE A 99 -17.06 23.62 16.58
N LEU A 100 -17.14 23.26 17.86
CA LEU A 100 -17.96 22.15 18.34
C LEU A 100 -19.29 22.69 18.86
N LYS A 101 -20.39 22.31 18.20
CA LYS A 101 -21.74 22.63 18.66
C LYS A 101 -22.32 21.42 19.38
N THR A 102 -22.60 21.58 20.67
CA THR A 102 -23.37 20.62 21.45
C THR A 102 -24.86 20.99 21.40
N MET A 103 -25.73 19.99 21.53
CA MET A 103 -27.16 20.20 21.79
C MET A 103 -27.43 20.23 23.29
#